data_AF-A0A968A0T0-F1
#
_entry.id   AF-A0A968A0T0-F1
#
_cell.length_a   1.000
_cell.length_b   1.000
_cell.length_c   1.000
_cell.angle_alpha   90.00
_cell.angle_beta   90.00
_cell.angle_gamma   90.00
#
_symmetry.space_group_name_H-M   'P 1'
#
loop_
_entity.id
_entity.type
_entity.pdbx_description
1 polymer ?
#
loop_
_entity_poly.entity_id
_entity_poly.type
_entity_poly.pdbx_seq_one_letter_code
_entity_poly.pdbx_strand_id
1 'polypeptide(L)'
;MVSGFRPTAPGLWAANRGRPRVTWDDLAGLGGGLLALTGCPQGELARRVRAGDGRGAREFLDFLRSIYAGYVAVEVWDHALPEERELADRLLELADRQGLMAVATNDVHYATPPGRIVHDVLTCLRQEVTLDEAGTRLRPNGEWYLKPPSVVWRRWRHRPDVVENTLALAAECSFRLADLSPSMPGFHVPPGMTRQEFLESLVWKGALERYGGVSGQRRNGDPIRVADPSPARTARRREVPAPDEPR
;
A
#
# COMPACT_ATOMS: atom_id res chain seq x y z
N MET A 1 -8.13 5.09 12.35
CA MET A 1 -8.69 5.27 13.72
C MET A 1 -8.09 4.21 14.64
N VAL A 2 -6.97 4.52 15.29
CA VAL A 2 -6.45 3.70 16.38
C VAL A 2 -7.15 4.18 17.65
N SER A 3 -8.12 3.42 18.14
CA SER A 3 -8.77 3.67 19.42
C SER A 3 -8.38 2.55 20.39
N GLY A 4 -7.83 2.93 21.54
CA GLY A 4 -7.69 2.04 22.70
C GLY A 4 -6.48 1.10 22.63
N PHE A 5 -5.49 1.40 23.45
CA PHE A 5 -4.48 0.44 23.87
C PHE A 5 -5.17 -0.67 24.68
N ARG A 6 -5.15 -1.90 24.16
CA ARG A 6 -5.29 -3.13 24.94
C ARG A 6 -4.23 -4.10 24.42
N PRO A 7 -3.33 -4.62 25.27
CA PRO A 7 -2.37 -5.63 24.85
C PRO A 7 -3.15 -6.91 24.54
N THR A 8 -3.25 -7.27 23.26
CA THR A 8 -3.69 -8.59 22.86
C THR A 8 -2.48 -9.50 22.78
N ALA A 9 -2.57 -10.66 23.43
CA ALA A 9 -1.55 -11.70 23.48
C ALA A 9 -1.03 -12.07 22.07
N PRO A 10 0.24 -12.54 21.95
CA PRO A 10 0.83 -12.87 20.66
C PRO A 10 0.09 -14.07 20.05
N GLY A 11 -0.45 -13.85 18.85
CA GLY A 11 -1.12 -14.87 18.05
C GLY A 11 -2.66 -14.82 18.15
N LEU A 12 -3.29 -13.94 17.37
CA LEU A 12 -4.71 -14.05 17.01
C LEU A 12 -4.99 -13.29 15.71
N TRP A 13 -5.10 -14.03 14.60
CA TRP A 13 -5.66 -13.57 13.32
C TRP A 13 -7.20 -13.37 13.39
N ALA A 14 -7.73 -13.11 14.58
CA ALA A 14 -9.12 -12.76 14.82
C ALA A 14 -9.27 -11.24 14.97
N ALA A 15 -8.77 -10.47 13.99
CA ALA A 15 -9.26 -9.10 13.83
C ALA A 15 -10.73 -9.17 13.37
N ASN A 16 -11.61 -8.40 14.02
CA ASN A 16 -13.01 -8.25 13.59
C ASN A 16 -13.07 -8.01 12.07
N ARG A 17 -13.69 -8.94 11.33
CA ARG A 17 -13.89 -8.79 9.87
C ARG A 17 -14.49 -7.41 9.61
N GLY A 18 -13.87 -6.66 8.70
CA GLY A 18 -14.30 -5.31 8.31
C GLY A 18 -13.60 -4.15 9.03
N ARG A 19 -12.79 -4.38 10.06
CA ARG A 19 -11.97 -3.33 10.72
C ARG A 19 -10.58 -3.85 11.08
N PRO A 20 -9.72 -4.15 10.08
CA PRO A 20 -8.34 -4.55 10.36
C PRO A 20 -7.64 -3.46 11.18
N ARG A 21 -6.85 -3.89 12.17
CA ARG A 21 -6.07 -3.01 13.04
C ARG A 21 -4.65 -3.54 13.12
N VAL A 22 -3.74 -2.60 13.24
CA VAL A 22 -2.32 -2.84 13.52
C VAL A 22 -2.03 -2.08 14.81
N THR A 23 -1.31 -2.72 15.72
CA THR A 23 -0.83 -2.09 16.95
C THR A 23 0.53 -1.43 16.71
N TRP A 24 0.95 -0.57 17.63
CA TRP A 24 2.30 0.01 17.52
C TRP A 24 3.41 -1.02 17.73
N ASP A 25 3.13 -2.05 18.53
CA ASP A 25 4.05 -3.17 18.74
C ASP A 25 4.21 -3.99 17.46
N ASP A 26 3.13 -4.16 16.67
CA ASP A 26 3.21 -4.81 15.36
C ASP A 26 4.08 -4.02 14.36
N LEU A 27 4.18 -2.70 14.52
CA LEU A 27 5.00 -1.84 13.66
C LEU A 27 6.44 -1.71 14.15
N ALA A 28 6.73 -2.11 15.39
CA ALA A 28 8.06 -2.01 15.96
C ALA A 28 9.05 -2.86 15.15
N GLY A 29 10.10 -2.22 14.63
CA GLY A 29 11.11 -2.87 13.79
C GLY A 29 10.69 -3.08 12.32
N LEU A 30 9.46 -2.73 11.93
CA LEU A 30 9.00 -2.78 10.52
C LEU A 30 9.07 -1.42 9.81
N GLY A 31 9.50 -0.36 10.48
CA GLY A 31 9.53 1.00 9.92
C GLY A 31 10.64 1.27 8.90
N GLY A 32 11.56 0.32 8.67
CA GLY A 32 12.63 0.47 7.70
C GLY A 32 12.11 0.65 6.27
N GLY A 33 12.53 1.71 5.59
CA GLY A 33 12.08 2.03 4.23
C GLY A 33 10.65 2.58 4.14
N LEU A 34 10.02 2.91 5.27
CA LEU A 34 8.69 3.51 5.34
C LEU A 34 8.76 4.96 5.79
N LEU A 35 7.92 5.80 5.18
CA LEU A 35 7.66 7.17 5.60
C LEU A 35 6.28 7.25 6.26
N ALA A 36 6.21 7.86 7.44
CA ALA A 36 4.96 8.07 8.16
C ALA A 36 4.45 9.51 8.02
N LEU A 37 3.19 9.62 7.60
CA LEU A 37 2.40 10.83 7.81
C LEU A 37 1.65 10.72 9.14
N THR A 38 1.52 11.84 9.86
CA THR A 38 0.89 11.84 11.19
C THR A 38 -0.60 11.48 11.18
N GLY A 39 -1.22 11.38 10.01
CA GLY A 39 -2.58 10.90 9.80
C GLY A 39 -3.63 12.00 9.93
N CYS A 40 -4.81 11.76 9.35
CA CYS A 40 -5.97 12.66 9.19
C CYS A 40 -6.45 13.44 10.44
N PRO A 41 -7.45 14.34 10.36
CA PRO A 41 -7.93 15.12 11.50
C PRO A 41 -8.40 14.31 12.73
N GLN A 42 -8.69 13.02 12.54
CA GLN A 42 -9.06 12.07 13.59
C GLN A 42 -7.88 11.20 14.09
N GLY A 43 -6.67 11.44 13.57
CA GLY A 43 -5.42 10.80 13.96
C GLY A 43 -5.00 11.16 15.40
N GLU A 44 -4.04 10.40 15.94
CA GLU A 44 -3.62 10.53 17.34
C GLU A 44 -2.95 11.88 17.62
N LEU A 45 -2.07 12.35 16.73
CA LEU A 45 -1.44 13.67 16.88
C LEU A 45 -2.49 14.79 16.88
N ALA A 46 -3.37 14.81 15.88
CA ALA A 46 -4.44 15.79 15.76
C ALA A 46 -5.36 15.80 17.00
N ARG A 47 -5.66 14.62 17.57
CA ARG A 47 -6.42 14.50 18.82
C ARG A 47 -5.69 15.12 20.01
N ARG A 48 -4.40 14.85 20.19
CA ARG A 48 -3.60 15.41 21.30
C ARG A 48 -3.50 16.92 21.22
N VAL A 49 -3.21 17.46 20.03
CA VAL A 49 -3.14 18.91 19.80
C VAL A 49 -4.50 19.57 20.06
N ARG A 50 -5.61 18.98 19.60
CA ARG A 50 -6.97 19.48 19.88
C ARG A 50 -7.30 19.48 21.37
N ALA A 51 -6.78 18.51 22.13
CA ALA A 51 -6.96 18.43 23.58
C ALA A 51 -6.04 19.37 24.37
N GLY A 52 -5.16 20.14 23.70
CA GLY A 52 -4.15 20.98 24.37
C GLY A 52 -3.00 20.19 24.98
N ASP A 53 -2.89 18.89 24.69
CA ASP A 53 -1.85 18.01 25.21
C ASP A 53 -0.55 18.17 24.40
N GLY A 54 0.11 19.31 24.58
CA GLY A 54 1.36 19.61 23.87
C GLY A 54 2.51 18.68 24.26
N ARG A 55 2.53 18.17 25.51
CA ARG A 55 3.53 17.20 25.96
C ARG A 55 3.33 15.87 25.26
N GLY A 56 2.13 15.31 25.31
CA GLY A 56 1.83 14.05 24.66
C GLY A 56 1.94 14.14 23.13
N ALA A 57 1.65 15.29 22.52
CA ALA A 57 1.85 15.47 21.08
C ALA A 57 3.34 15.35 20.69
N ARG A 58 4.25 15.92 21.49
CA ARG A 58 5.70 15.78 21.27
C ARG A 58 6.17 14.35 21.50
N GLU A 59 5.79 13.74 22.62
CA GLU A 59 6.13 12.35 22.93
C GLU A 59 5.65 11.39 21.82
N PHE A 60 4.49 11.67 21.22
CA PHE A 60 3.98 10.89 20.09
C PHE A 60 4.81 11.07 18.81
N LEU A 61 5.27 12.28 18.52
CA LEU A 61 6.17 12.52 17.39
C LEU A 61 7.52 11.83 17.58
N ASP A 62 8.10 11.92 18.78
CA ASP A 62 9.35 11.22 19.12
C ASP A 62 9.20 9.70 18.97
N PHE A 63 8.05 9.18 19.38
CA PHE A 63 7.70 7.78 19.20
C PHE A 63 7.59 7.38 17.72
N LEU A 64 6.95 8.19 16.87
CA LEU A 64 6.93 7.92 15.43
C LEU A 64 8.34 7.97 14.84
N ARG A 65 9.17 8.94 15.23
CA ARG A 65 10.56 9.05 14.75
C ARG A 65 11.38 7.81 15.10
N SER A 66 11.16 7.20 16.26
CA SER A 66 11.89 5.99 16.65
C SER A 66 11.49 4.77 15.81
N ILE A 67 10.21 4.64 15.43
CA ILE A 67 9.73 3.55 14.57
C ILE A 67 10.21 3.73 13.13
N TYR A 68 10.07 4.93 12.59
CA TYR A 68 10.29 5.22 11.17
C TYR A 68 11.68 5.79 10.87
N ALA A 69 12.67 5.57 11.75
CA ALA A 69 14.04 6.05 11.60
C ALA A 69 14.15 7.56 11.24
N GLY A 70 13.24 8.38 11.76
CA GLY A 70 13.15 9.82 11.49
C GLY A 70 12.36 10.21 10.24
N TYR A 71 11.93 9.28 9.39
CA TYR A 71 11.10 9.53 8.20
C TYR A 71 9.64 9.79 8.57
N VAL A 72 9.40 10.92 9.23
CA VAL A 72 8.08 11.37 9.69
C VAL A 72 7.80 12.78 9.18
N ALA A 73 6.62 12.99 8.59
CA ALA A 73 6.14 14.31 8.22
C ALA A 73 4.78 14.60 8.90
N VAL A 74 4.62 15.83 9.37
CA VAL A 74 3.38 16.31 9.95
C VAL A 74 2.38 16.58 8.82
N GLU A 75 1.27 15.86 8.84
CA GLU A 75 0.22 15.97 7.84
C GLU A 75 -0.76 17.09 8.20
N VAL A 76 -1.09 17.95 7.24
CA VAL A 76 -2.05 19.06 7.42
C VAL A 76 -3.05 19.13 6.26
N TRP A 77 -4.24 19.69 6.54
CA TRP A 77 -5.39 19.72 5.62
C TRP A 77 -6.14 21.06 5.68
N ASP A 78 -6.85 21.40 4.60
CA ASP A 78 -7.83 22.49 4.58
C ASP A 78 -9.05 22.13 3.73
N HIS A 79 -10.04 21.55 4.39
CA HIS A 79 -11.37 21.22 3.90
C HIS A 79 -12.37 22.38 4.08
N ALA A 80 -11.88 23.64 4.16
CA ALA A 80 -12.70 24.83 4.39
C ALA A 80 -13.49 24.82 5.71
N LEU A 81 -12.94 24.19 6.74
CA LEU A 81 -13.50 24.17 8.09
C LEU A 81 -12.65 25.07 9.01
N PRO A 82 -13.24 26.08 9.70
CA PRO A 82 -12.49 26.96 10.59
C PRO A 82 -11.69 26.22 11.65
N GLU A 83 -12.29 25.21 12.28
CA GLU A 83 -11.67 24.42 13.34
C GLU A 83 -10.52 23.57 12.83
N GLU A 84 -10.57 23.15 11.57
CA GLU A 84 -9.48 22.42 10.92
C GLU A 84 -8.30 23.35 10.62
N ARG A 85 -8.55 24.59 10.18
CA ARG A 85 -7.48 25.58 9.96
C ARG A 85 -6.74 25.92 11.25
N GLU A 86 -7.48 26.16 12.33
CA GLU A 86 -6.88 26.40 13.65
C GLU A 86 -6.05 25.18 14.13
N LEU A 87 -6.52 23.96 13.85
CA LEU A 87 -5.76 22.76 14.14
C LEU A 87 -4.51 22.64 13.26
N ALA A 88 -4.60 22.94 11.97
CA ALA A 88 -3.48 22.93 11.05
C ALA A 88 -2.40 23.92 11.48
N ASP A 89 -2.76 25.16 11.85
CA ASP A 89 -1.81 26.16 12.34
C ASP A 89 -1.04 25.66 13.57
N ARG A 90 -1.72 25.05 14.54
CA ARG A 90 -1.08 24.45 15.73
C ARG A 90 -0.17 23.27 15.38
N LEU A 91 -0.56 22.46 14.39
CA LEU A 91 0.26 21.35 13.91
C LEU A 91 1.52 21.86 13.19
N LEU A 92 1.41 22.92 12.40
CA LEU A 92 2.53 23.57 11.74
C LEU A 92 3.51 24.15 12.74
N GLU A 93 3.03 24.90 13.73
CA GLU A 93 3.90 25.39 14.80
C GLU A 93 4.59 24.25 15.57
N LEU A 94 3.90 23.13 15.78
CA LEU A 94 4.49 21.96 16.42
C LEU A 94 5.57 21.35 15.52
N ALA A 95 5.32 21.22 14.23
CA ALA A 95 6.30 20.73 13.26
C ALA A 95 7.56 21.60 13.25
N ASP A 96 7.38 22.93 13.15
CA ASP A 96 8.46 23.91 13.15
C ASP A 96 9.29 23.81 14.46
N ARG A 97 8.64 23.70 15.63
CA ARG A 97 9.32 23.52 16.93
C ARG A 97 10.07 22.20 17.06
N GLN A 98 9.63 21.15 16.37
CA GLN A 98 10.27 19.82 16.41
C GLN A 98 11.29 19.62 15.28
N GLY A 99 11.46 20.61 14.40
CA GLY A 99 12.30 20.50 13.21
C GLY A 99 11.81 19.42 12.24
N LEU A 100 10.48 19.23 12.15
CA LEU A 100 9.86 18.26 11.26
C LEU A 100 9.29 18.94 10.02
N MET A 101 9.37 18.24 8.91
CA MET A 101 8.66 18.62 7.68
C MET A 101 7.15 18.55 7.92
N ALA A 102 6.40 19.49 7.35
CA ALA A 102 4.95 19.42 7.24
C ALA A 102 4.53 19.28 5.77
N VAL A 103 3.46 18.53 5.51
CA VAL A 103 2.97 18.23 4.17
C VAL A 103 1.46 18.40 4.08
N ALA A 104 1.02 19.13 3.05
CA ALA A 104 -0.40 19.31 2.77
C ALA A 104 -0.94 18.11 2.00
N THR A 105 -1.96 17.46 2.56
CA THR A 105 -2.74 16.43 1.87
C THR A 105 -4.22 16.83 1.85
N ASN A 106 -5.07 16.02 1.20
CA ASN A 106 -6.50 16.30 1.10
C ASN A 106 -7.39 15.12 1.49
N ASP A 107 -6.82 14.07 2.10
CA ASP A 107 -7.55 12.87 2.53
C ASP A 107 -8.55 12.39 1.45
N VAL A 108 -8.14 12.25 0.20
CA VAL A 108 -9.06 12.16 -0.94
C VAL A 108 -9.97 10.91 -0.85
N HIS A 109 -11.28 11.09 -0.92
CA HIS A 109 -12.28 10.01 -0.90
C HIS A 109 -13.01 9.82 -2.24
N TYR A 110 -12.94 10.81 -3.14
CA TYR A 110 -13.56 10.75 -4.46
C TYR A 110 -12.73 11.55 -5.48
N ALA A 111 -12.79 11.18 -6.76
CA ALA A 111 -11.96 11.82 -7.78
C ALA A 111 -12.38 13.27 -8.07
N THR A 112 -13.68 13.51 -8.23
CA THR A 112 -14.25 14.80 -8.63
C THR A 112 -15.37 15.23 -7.68
N PRO A 113 -15.72 16.53 -7.62
CA PRO A 113 -16.78 17.02 -6.73
C PRO A 113 -18.13 16.27 -6.87
N PRO A 114 -18.61 15.91 -8.07
CA PRO A 114 -19.82 15.09 -8.21
C PRO A 114 -19.74 13.70 -7.56
N GLY A 115 -18.53 13.15 -7.38
CA GLY A 115 -18.29 11.86 -6.73
C GLY A 115 -18.72 11.81 -5.27
N ARG A 116 -18.95 12.97 -4.63
CA ARG A 116 -19.49 13.07 -3.27
C ARG A 116 -20.79 12.28 -3.10
N ILE A 117 -21.71 12.36 -4.06
CA ILE A 117 -23.03 11.71 -3.94
C ILE A 117 -22.86 10.19 -3.78
N VAL A 118 -21.99 9.60 -4.61
CA VAL A 118 -21.66 8.17 -4.55
C VAL A 118 -20.99 7.83 -3.22
N HIS A 119 -20.03 8.66 -2.79
CA HIS A 119 -19.35 8.48 -1.51
C HIS A 119 -20.32 8.48 -0.31
N ASP A 120 -21.27 9.41 -0.29
CA ASP A 120 -22.23 9.58 0.80
C ASP A 120 -23.20 8.40 0.84
N VAL A 121 -23.69 7.92 -0.31
CA VAL A 121 -24.51 6.70 -0.41
C VAL A 121 -23.75 5.46 0.06
N LEU A 122 -22.50 5.27 -0.39
CA LEU A 122 -21.67 4.14 0.07
C LEU A 122 -21.39 4.21 1.57
N THR A 123 -21.32 5.40 2.14
CA THR A 123 -21.19 5.59 3.58
C THR A 123 -22.47 5.24 4.33
N CYS A 124 -23.63 5.63 3.82
CA CYS A 124 -24.92 5.24 4.35
C CYS A 124 -25.11 3.72 4.35
N LEU A 125 -24.78 3.05 3.24
CA LEU A 125 -24.83 1.59 3.13
C LEU A 125 -23.93 0.91 4.16
N ARG A 126 -22.69 1.39 4.32
CA ARG A 126 -21.73 0.85 5.31
C ARG A 126 -22.18 1.06 6.76
N GLN A 127 -22.95 2.11 7.02
CA GLN A 127 -23.44 2.47 8.34
C GLN A 127 -24.86 1.97 8.62
N GLU A 128 -25.49 1.32 7.64
CA GLU A 128 -26.87 0.82 7.72
C GLU A 128 -27.88 1.91 8.11
N VAL A 129 -27.74 3.10 7.53
CA VAL A 129 -28.63 4.26 7.74
C VAL A 129 -29.09 4.84 6.41
N THR A 130 -30.22 5.54 6.40
CA THR A 130 -30.63 6.35 5.24
C THR A 130 -29.82 7.65 5.14
N LEU A 131 -29.90 8.34 3.99
CA LEU A 131 -29.26 9.65 3.80
C LEU A 131 -29.76 10.67 4.83
N ASP A 132 -31.06 10.66 5.13
CA ASP A 132 -31.69 11.59 6.08
C ASP A 132 -31.25 11.31 7.53
N GLU A 133 -30.99 10.05 7.87
CA GLU A 133 -30.54 9.62 9.21
C GLU A 133 -29.02 9.70 9.42
N ALA A 134 -28.26 9.87 8.34
CA ALA A 134 -26.81 9.77 8.40
C ALA A 134 -26.18 10.86 9.29
N GLY A 135 -26.74 12.08 9.27
CA GLY A 135 -26.29 13.20 10.11
C GLY A 135 -24.78 13.45 10.01
N THR A 136 -24.09 13.48 11.15
CA THR A 136 -22.64 13.72 11.23
C THR A 136 -21.76 12.54 10.77
N ARG A 137 -22.37 11.43 10.33
CA ARG A 137 -21.64 10.32 9.68
C ARG A 137 -21.17 10.71 8.29
N LEU A 138 -21.83 11.67 7.64
CA LEU A 138 -21.40 12.25 6.37
C LEU A 138 -20.42 13.39 6.60
N ARG A 139 -19.62 13.69 5.59
CA ARG A 139 -18.72 14.84 5.62
C ARG A 139 -19.53 16.15 5.57
N PRO A 140 -19.08 17.20 6.28
CA PRO A 140 -19.83 18.46 6.37
C PRO A 140 -19.94 19.20 5.04
N ASN A 141 -18.99 18.98 4.12
CA ASN A 141 -18.98 19.59 2.79
C ASN A 141 -18.32 18.65 1.74
N GLY A 142 -18.15 19.15 0.52
CA GLY A 142 -17.64 18.41 -0.64
C GLY A 142 -16.13 18.51 -0.90
N GLU A 143 -15.32 18.84 0.10
CA GLU A 143 -13.90 19.17 -0.12
C GLU A 143 -12.94 17.97 -0.19
N TRP A 144 -13.42 16.72 -0.08
CA TRP A 144 -12.60 15.50 -0.08
C TRP A 144 -12.35 14.91 -1.49
N TYR A 145 -12.32 15.77 -2.53
CA TYR A 145 -11.99 15.36 -3.90
C TYR A 145 -10.51 15.51 -4.25
N LEU A 146 -10.06 14.95 -5.37
CA LEU A 146 -8.72 15.22 -5.88
C LEU A 146 -8.64 16.66 -6.41
N LYS A 147 -8.19 17.58 -5.56
CA LYS A 147 -8.11 19.01 -5.87
C LYS A 147 -7.05 19.27 -6.96
N PRO A 148 -7.31 20.19 -7.91
CA PRO A 148 -6.28 20.64 -8.83
C PRO A 148 -5.20 21.42 -8.05
N PRO A 149 -3.93 21.39 -8.50
CA PRO A 149 -2.83 22.06 -7.80
C PRO A 149 -3.11 23.53 -7.48
N SER A 150 -3.69 24.28 -8.43
CA SER A 150 -4.01 25.70 -8.26
C SER A 150 -4.91 26.00 -7.06
N VAL A 151 -5.82 25.08 -6.71
CA VAL A 151 -6.69 25.21 -5.53
C VAL A 151 -5.89 24.97 -4.26
N VAL A 152 -5.03 23.95 -4.24
CA VAL A 152 -4.18 23.61 -3.09
C VAL A 152 -3.21 24.75 -2.80
N TRP A 153 -2.50 25.24 -3.82
CA TRP A 153 -1.59 26.40 -3.72
C TRP A 153 -2.29 27.64 -3.18
N ARG A 154 -3.50 27.95 -3.66
CA ARG A 154 -4.25 29.12 -3.18
C ARG A 154 -4.64 29.02 -1.71
N ARG A 155 -4.97 27.82 -1.23
CA ARG A 155 -5.31 27.54 0.18
C ARG A 155 -4.07 27.67 1.08
N TRP A 156 -2.96 27.11 0.63
CA TRP A 156 -1.69 27.10 1.37
C TRP A 156 -0.74 28.25 1.01
N ARG A 157 -1.23 29.34 0.42
CA ARG A 157 -0.40 30.49 0.01
C ARG A 157 0.42 31.13 1.14
N HIS A 158 0.02 30.92 2.39
CA HIS A 158 0.67 31.42 3.59
C HIS A 158 1.79 30.48 4.08
N ARG A 159 1.80 29.23 3.60
CA ARG A 159 2.78 28.17 3.87
C ARG A 159 3.02 27.35 2.59
N PRO A 160 3.63 27.95 1.55
CA PRO A 160 3.87 27.25 0.28
C PRO A 160 4.75 26.00 0.45
N ASP A 161 5.62 26.01 1.47
CA ASP A 161 6.51 24.92 1.84
C ASP A 161 5.77 23.59 2.01
N VAL A 162 4.57 23.59 2.60
CA VAL A 162 3.83 22.33 2.84
C VAL A 162 3.33 21.68 1.55
N VAL A 163 3.17 22.47 0.48
CA VAL A 163 2.81 21.95 -0.85
C VAL A 163 4.07 21.48 -1.57
N GLU A 164 5.17 22.22 -1.49
CA GLU A 164 6.46 21.85 -2.08
C GLU A 164 7.00 20.54 -1.50
N ASN A 165 6.87 20.36 -0.19
CA ASN A 165 7.24 19.14 0.53
C ASN A 165 6.54 17.89 -0.01
N THR A 166 5.34 18.01 -0.61
CA THR A 166 4.66 16.86 -1.25
C THR A 166 5.50 16.28 -2.40
N LEU A 167 6.15 17.14 -3.18
CA LEU A 167 6.98 16.74 -4.32
C LEU A 167 8.29 16.15 -3.85
N ALA A 168 8.91 16.75 -2.82
CA ALA A 168 10.11 16.22 -2.20
C ALA A 168 9.86 14.80 -1.66
N LEU A 169 8.77 14.60 -0.90
CA LEU A 169 8.39 13.29 -0.39
C LEU A 169 8.09 12.28 -1.51
N ALA A 170 7.39 12.72 -2.57
CA ALA A 170 7.11 11.84 -3.70
C ALA A 170 8.38 11.41 -4.45
N ALA A 171 9.40 12.26 -4.52
CA ALA A 171 10.68 11.96 -5.17
C ALA A 171 11.49 10.89 -4.42
N GLU A 172 11.37 10.83 -3.09
CA GLU A 172 12.01 9.80 -2.25
C GLU A 172 11.33 8.42 -2.37
N CYS A 173 10.07 8.38 -2.81
CA CYS A 173 9.31 7.14 -2.97
C CYS A 173 9.68 6.42 -4.28
N SER A 174 10.63 5.48 -4.22
CA SER A 174 11.15 4.76 -5.40
C SER A 174 10.56 3.36 -5.65
N PHE A 175 9.50 2.96 -4.95
CA PHE A 175 8.92 1.62 -5.07
C PHE A 175 8.33 1.35 -6.46
N ARG A 176 8.64 0.19 -7.06
CA ARG A 176 8.05 -0.27 -8.32
C ARG A 176 7.40 -1.63 -8.12
N LEU A 177 6.24 -1.86 -8.75
CA LEU A 177 5.58 -3.16 -8.73
C LEU A 177 6.47 -4.30 -9.26
N ALA A 178 7.41 -4.00 -10.16
CA ALA A 178 8.38 -4.98 -10.66
C ALA A 178 9.37 -5.47 -9.57
N ASP A 179 9.52 -4.73 -8.47
CA ASP A 179 10.34 -5.14 -7.33
C ASP A 179 9.62 -6.25 -6.53
N LEU A 180 8.31 -6.40 -6.68
CA LEU A 180 7.57 -7.59 -6.26
C LEU A 180 7.89 -8.70 -7.28
N SER A 181 8.86 -9.55 -6.96
CA SER A 181 9.10 -10.79 -7.72
C SER A 181 8.21 -11.88 -7.12
N PRO A 182 7.03 -12.18 -7.69
CA PRO A 182 6.22 -13.29 -7.22
C PRO A 182 7.01 -14.58 -7.45
N SER A 183 7.47 -15.19 -6.36
CA SER A 183 8.05 -16.52 -6.43
C SER A 183 6.92 -17.51 -6.66
N MET A 184 6.99 -18.23 -7.77
CA MET A 184 6.14 -19.40 -7.94
C MET A 184 6.56 -20.43 -6.87
N PRO A 185 5.61 -21.07 -6.16
CA PRO A 185 5.96 -22.11 -5.20
C PRO A 185 6.80 -23.18 -5.90
N GLY A 186 7.85 -23.63 -5.23
CA GLY A 186 8.73 -24.66 -5.76
C GLY A 186 7.93 -25.91 -6.10
N PHE A 187 8.05 -26.40 -7.34
CA PHE A 187 7.49 -27.69 -7.73
C PHE A 187 8.55 -28.77 -7.54
N HIS A 188 8.21 -29.85 -6.83
CA HIS A 188 9.12 -30.98 -6.66
C HIS A 188 9.35 -31.67 -8.01
N VAL A 189 10.60 -31.72 -8.43
CA VAL A 189 11.04 -32.39 -9.66
C VAL A 189 11.83 -33.65 -9.27
N PRO A 190 11.63 -34.80 -9.94
CA PRO A 190 12.43 -36.00 -9.70
C PRO A 190 13.94 -35.74 -9.82
N PRO A 191 14.80 -36.43 -9.04
CA PRO A 191 16.25 -36.29 -9.13
C PRO A 191 16.75 -36.50 -10.56
N GLY A 192 17.60 -35.59 -11.04
CA GLY A 192 18.19 -35.68 -12.37
C GLY A 192 17.35 -35.09 -13.51
N MET A 193 16.17 -34.51 -13.23
CA MET A 193 15.36 -33.79 -14.22
C MET A 193 15.32 -32.29 -13.95
N THR A 194 15.21 -31.50 -15.00
CA THR A 194 14.84 -30.08 -14.94
C THR A 194 13.32 -29.92 -14.83
N ARG A 195 12.85 -28.75 -14.36
CA ARG A 195 11.41 -28.42 -14.31
C ARG A 195 10.74 -28.54 -15.69
N GLN A 196 11.47 -28.15 -16.74
CA GLN A 196 10.99 -28.21 -18.11
C GLN A 196 10.83 -29.65 -18.59
N GLU A 197 11.83 -30.51 -18.37
CA GLU A 197 11.75 -31.94 -18.72
C GLU A 197 10.63 -32.65 -17.97
N PHE A 198 10.45 -32.33 -16.69
CA PHE A 198 9.36 -32.92 -15.91
C PHE A 198 7.98 -32.45 -16.40
N LEU A 199 7.82 -31.15 -16.69
CA LEU A 199 6.59 -30.63 -17.30
C LEU A 199 6.29 -31.33 -18.64
N GLU A 200 7.29 -31.48 -19.50
CA GLU A 200 7.13 -32.16 -20.79
C GLU A 200 6.68 -33.61 -20.61
N SER A 201 7.28 -34.35 -19.67
CA SER A 201 6.88 -35.74 -19.37
C SER A 201 5.42 -35.84 -18.88
N LEU A 202 4.98 -34.91 -18.03
CA LEU A 202 3.60 -34.86 -17.55
C LEU A 202 2.62 -34.51 -18.68
N VAL A 203 2.99 -33.57 -19.55
CA VAL A 203 2.19 -33.18 -20.71
C VAL A 203 2.02 -34.35 -21.67
N TRP A 204 3.10 -35.07 -21.99
CA TRP A 204 3.03 -36.23 -22.88
C TRP A 204 2.24 -37.39 -22.29
N LYS A 205 2.43 -37.66 -20.99
CA LYS A 205 1.63 -38.66 -20.28
C LYS A 205 0.13 -38.32 -20.33
N GLY A 206 -0.24 -37.08 -20.01
CA GLY A 206 -1.63 -36.63 -20.06
C GLY A 206 -2.21 -36.64 -21.48
N ALA A 207 -1.41 -36.34 -22.50
CA ALA A 207 -1.84 -36.40 -23.89
C ALA A 207 -2.13 -37.85 -24.35
N LEU A 208 -1.30 -38.81 -23.93
CA LEU A 208 -1.52 -40.23 -24.21
C LEU A 208 -2.80 -40.74 -23.53
N GLU A 209 -3.00 -40.43 -22.25
CA GLU A 209 -4.20 -40.83 -21.49
C GLU A 209 -5.49 -40.26 -22.09
N ARG A 210 -5.47 -38.98 -22.51
CA ARG A 210 -6.67 -38.29 -23.01
C ARG A 210 -6.99 -38.60 -24.48
N TYR A 211 -5.98 -38.75 -25.31
CA TYR A 211 -6.16 -38.86 -26.77
C TYR A 211 -5.76 -40.24 -27.33
N GLY A 212 -5.37 -41.19 -26.49
CA GLY A 212 -4.95 -42.53 -26.91
C GLY A 212 -3.66 -42.52 -27.74
N GLY A 213 -2.86 -41.46 -27.61
CA GLY A 213 -1.73 -41.13 -28.47
C GLY A 213 -2.16 -40.10 -29.52
N VAL A 214 -1.34 -39.08 -29.77
CA VAL A 214 -1.62 -38.04 -30.79
C VAL A 214 -1.55 -38.68 -32.17
N SER A 215 -2.60 -39.38 -32.57
CA SER A 215 -2.75 -40.07 -33.85
C SER A 215 -3.74 -39.35 -34.78
N GLY A 216 -4.18 -38.13 -34.42
CA GLY A 216 -5.34 -37.50 -35.07
C GLY A 216 -5.17 -36.11 -35.68
N GLN A 217 -4.12 -35.33 -35.35
CA GLN A 217 -3.98 -33.98 -35.92
C GLN A 217 -2.69 -33.83 -36.73
N ARG A 218 -2.89 -33.63 -38.03
CA ARG A 218 -1.86 -33.40 -39.04
C ARG A 218 -1.55 -31.90 -39.09
N ARG A 219 -0.27 -31.52 -39.00
CA ARG A 219 0.19 -30.19 -39.44
C ARG A 219 0.87 -30.40 -40.80
N ASN A 220 0.30 -29.84 -41.86
CA ASN A 220 0.82 -29.98 -43.24
C ASN A 220 1.07 -31.43 -43.71
N GLY A 221 0.18 -32.38 -43.37
CA GLY A 221 0.21 -33.73 -43.95
C GLY A 221 1.22 -34.70 -43.34
N ASP A 222 2.18 -34.25 -42.51
CA ASP A 222 3.12 -35.12 -41.83
C ASP A 222 2.56 -35.62 -40.47
N PRO A 223 2.75 -36.91 -40.14
CA PRO A 223 2.34 -37.44 -38.85
C PRO A 223 3.18 -36.81 -37.73
N ILE A 224 2.52 -36.27 -36.71
CA ILE A 224 3.18 -35.85 -35.47
C ILE A 224 3.66 -37.12 -34.78
N ARG A 225 4.94 -37.47 -34.94
CA ARG A 225 5.56 -38.53 -34.18
C ARG A 225 5.78 -38.03 -32.75
N VAL A 226 5.01 -38.56 -31.80
CA VAL A 226 5.37 -38.45 -30.38
C VAL A 226 6.62 -39.31 -30.21
N ALA A 227 7.78 -38.66 -30.08
CA ALA A 227 8.97 -39.38 -29.67
C ALA A 227 8.74 -39.89 -28.24
N ASP A 228 8.95 -41.18 -28.03
CA ASP A 228 9.06 -41.78 -26.71
C ASP A 228 10.02 -40.93 -25.86
N PRO A 229 9.70 -40.56 -24.61
CA PRO A 229 10.62 -39.79 -23.77
C PRO A 229 11.83 -40.67 -23.45
N SER A 230 12.82 -40.65 -24.33
CA SER A 230 14.10 -41.32 -24.11
C SER A 230 14.83 -40.59 -22.98
N PRO A 231 15.32 -41.30 -21.95
CA PRO A 231 16.17 -40.69 -20.95
C PRO A 231 17.50 -40.34 -21.63
N ALA A 232 17.95 -39.10 -21.45
CA ALA A 232 19.23 -38.59 -21.92
C ALA A 232 19.35 -38.36 -23.44
N ARG A 233 18.94 -37.16 -23.87
CA ARG A 233 19.56 -36.51 -25.02
C ARG A 233 20.77 -35.71 -24.53
N THR A 234 21.87 -36.43 -24.27
CA THR A 234 23.21 -35.87 -24.04
C THR A 234 23.59 -34.99 -25.23
N ALA A 235 23.51 -33.67 -25.09
CA ALA A 235 24.12 -32.75 -26.04
C ALA A 235 24.55 -31.42 -25.40
N ARG A 236 25.85 -31.38 -25.09
CA ARG A 236 26.76 -30.23 -25.11
C ARG A 236 26.47 -29.09 -24.11
N ARG A 237 27.25 -29.10 -23.03
CA ARG A 237 27.63 -27.88 -22.30
C ARG A 237 28.09 -26.82 -23.32
N ARG A 238 27.37 -25.71 -23.41
CA ARG A 238 28.01 -24.41 -23.63
C ARG A 238 28.18 -23.81 -22.25
N GLU A 239 29.43 -23.61 -21.85
CA GLU A 239 29.76 -22.78 -20.69
C GLU A 239 29.13 -21.40 -20.91
N VAL A 240 28.32 -20.98 -19.94
CA VAL A 240 27.88 -19.60 -19.79
C VAL A 240 28.96 -18.93 -18.94
N PRO A 241 29.66 -17.89 -19.42
CA PRO A 241 30.61 -17.18 -18.57
C PRO A 241 29.85 -16.54 -17.40
N ALA A 242 30.46 -16.56 -16.21
CA ALA A 242 29.90 -15.91 -15.03
C ALA A 242 29.69 -14.41 -15.29
N PRO A 243 28.61 -13.81 -14.77
CA PRO A 243 28.46 -12.36 -14.81
C PRO A 243 29.51 -11.71 -13.89
N ASP A 244 30.18 -10.67 -14.38
CA ASP A 244 31.10 -9.85 -13.59
C ASP A 244 30.39 -9.27 -12.35
N GLU A 245 31.03 -9.38 -11.19
CA GLU A 245 30.60 -8.71 -9.96
C GLU A 245 30.74 -7.17 -10.12
N PRO A 246 29.73 -6.38 -9.73
CA PRO A 246 29.91 -4.93 -9.66
C PRO A 246 30.79 -4.55 -8.46
N ARG A 247 31.77 -3.67 -8.74
CA ARG A 247 32.54 -2.93 -7.73
C ARG A 247 31.67 -1.92 -6.97
#